data_AF-D8SAA0-F1
#
_entry.id   AF-D8SAA0-F1
#
_cell.length_a   1.000
_cell.length_b   1.000
_cell.length_c   1.000
_cell.angle_alpha   90.00
_cell.angle_beta   90.00
_cell.angle_gamma   90.00
#
_symmetry.space_group_name_H-M   'P 1'
#
loop_
_entity.id
_entity.type
_entity.pdbx_description
1 polymer ?
#
loop_
_entity_poly.entity_id
_entity_poly.type
_entity_poly.pdbx_seq_one_letter_code
_entity_poly.pdbx_strand_id
1 'polypeptide(L)'
;MLFRRASGVYHHLSQDLLPGLQTLLSLDKSPELTSSMATAMSLVCLAEAQAVTVRKAEQNMTSGSLVAKLHYGVVMFLEEAINLLQASSTDWIDISDKLKRFMTASSVLHEARCRRLIAEEFKKIERLGMAAGILRLVSRKAHLAKPPGDGTSKLVFKAEITALNEMLRKCEHENDFIWREKLPQPDEIPLMEGKKIVSAIPYKASGLWRELIFVV
;
A
#
# COMPACT_ATOMS: atom_id res chain seq x y z
N MET A 1 7.26 12.92 9.49
CA MET A 1 6.71 12.79 10.86
C MET A 1 5.18 12.97 10.92
N LEU A 2 4.59 13.87 10.13
CA LEU A 2 3.15 14.15 10.14
C LEU A 2 2.25 12.90 10.07
N PHE A 3 2.48 12.03 9.08
CA PHE A 3 1.70 10.80 8.91
C PHE A 3 1.73 9.86 10.12
N ARG A 4 2.88 9.73 10.80
CA ARG A 4 2.98 8.89 12.01
C ARG A 4 2.18 9.46 13.18
N ARG A 5 2.07 10.79 13.29
CA ARG A 5 1.21 11.46 14.28
C ARG A 5 -0.27 11.28 13.93
N ALA A 6 -0.64 11.46 12.65
CA ALA A 6 -2.01 11.22 12.19
C ALA A 6 -2.45 9.77 12.45
N SER A 7 -1.59 8.80 12.15
CA SER A 7 -1.80 7.39 12.50
C SER A 7 -2.06 7.21 14.00
N GLY A 8 -1.32 7.91 14.86
CA GLY A 8 -1.53 7.92 16.31
C GLY A 8 -2.92 8.43 16.74
N VAL A 9 -3.40 9.51 16.11
CA VAL A 9 -4.74 10.05 16.36
C VAL A 9 -5.80 9.03 15.97
N TYR A 10 -5.74 8.49 14.75
CA TYR A 10 -6.69 7.47 14.29
C TYR A 10 -6.65 6.18 15.12
N HIS A 11 -5.46 5.78 15.57
CA HIS A 11 -5.30 4.65 16.47
C HIS A 11 -6.02 4.89 17.80
N HIS A 12 -5.79 6.04 18.43
CA HIS A 12 -6.50 6.44 19.65
C HIS A 12 -8.03 6.48 19.45
N LEU A 13 -8.50 7.04 18.34
CA LEU A 13 -9.93 7.03 18.00
C LEU A 13 -10.49 5.60 17.95
N SER A 14 -9.77 4.69 17.29
CA SER A 14 -10.23 3.30 17.11
C SER A 14 -10.28 2.47 18.39
N GLN A 15 -9.31 2.67 19.29
CA GLN A 15 -9.12 1.83 20.47
C GLN A 15 -9.74 2.41 21.73
N ASP A 16 -9.65 3.73 21.92
CA ASP A 16 -9.95 4.37 23.20
C ASP A 16 -11.28 5.14 23.18
N LEU A 17 -11.65 5.75 22.03
CA LEU A 17 -12.82 6.64 21.95
C LEU A 17 -14.06 5.96 21.36
N LEU A 18 -13.97 5.48 20.11
CA LEU A 18 -15.14 4.98 19.36
C LEU A 18 -15.83 3.76 19.99
N PRO A 19 -15.11 2.78 20.59
CA PRO A 19 -15.77 1.66 21.27
C PRO A 19 -16.69 2.13 22.42
N GLY A 20 -16.27 3.15 23.18
CA GLY A 20 -17.08 3.71 24.26
C GLY A 20 -18.30 4.51 23.78
N LEU A 21 -18.26 5.03 22.56
CA LEU A 21 -19.36 5.78 21.93
C LEU A 21 -20.30 4.87 21.13
N GLN A 22 -19.98 3.59 20.97
CA GLN A 22 -20.70 2.68 20.07
C GLN A 22 -22.17 2.49 20.44
N THR A 23 -22.51 2.61 21.73
CA THR A 23 -23.87 2.54 22.27
C THR A 23 -24.66 3.84 22.10
N LEU A 24 -23.98 4.97 21.95
CA LEU A 24 -24.57 6.31 21.78
C LEU A 24 -24.75 6.68 20.30
N LEU A 25 -23.96 6.10 19.42
CA LEU A 25 -24.02 6.31 17.98
C LEU A 25 -25.15 5.45 17.38
N SER A 26 -26.17 6.11 16.81
CA SER A 26 -27.34 5.50 16.14
C SER A 26 -26.99 4.55 15.00
N LEU A 27 -27.98 3.77 14.54
CA LEU A 27 -27.85 2.74 13.50
C LEU A 27 -27.36 3.28 12.14
N ASP A 28 -27.62 4.55 11.82
CA ASP A 28 -27.09 5.28 10.64
C ASP A 28 -25.67 5.78 10.89
N LYS A 29 -24.72 4.85 11.00
CA LYS A 29 -23.32 5.18 11.29
C LYS A 29 -22.66 5.71 10.03
N SER A 30 -22.27 6.99 10.07
CA SER A 30 -21.31 7.51 9.10
C SER A 30 -20.04 6.64 9.13
N PRO A 31 -19.50 6.21 7.98
CA PRO A 31 -18.35 5.30 7.93
C PRO A 31 -17.12 5.92 8.62
N GLU A 32 -17.05 7.24 8.77
CA GLU A 32 -15.98 7.93 9.49
C GLU A 32 -15.96 7.67 11.00
N LEU A 33 -17.07 7.19 11.58
CA LEU A 33 -17.25 6.97 13.01
C LEU A 33 -17.15 5.49 13.42
N THR A 34 -16.62 4.63 12.53
CA THR A 34 -16.39 3.21 12.84
C THR A 34 -14.93 2.96 13.24
N SER A 35 -14.72 2.05 14.22
CA SER A 35 -13.37 1.68 14.64
C SER A 35 -12.56 1.02 13.52
N SER A 36 -13.22 0.30 12.62
CA SER A 36 -12.65 -0.29 11.40
C SER A 36 -12.13 0.79 10.46
N MET A 37 -12.92 1.84 10.18
CA MET A 37 -12.45 2.98 9.39
C MET A 37 -11.27 3.69 10.06
N ALA A 38 -11.37 4.01 11.35
CA ALA A 38 -10.29 4.66 12.06
C ALA A 38 -8.99 3.83 11.99
N THR A 39 -9.09 2.52 12.19
CA THR A 39 -7.94 1.61 12.04
C THR A 39 -7.40 1.61 10.61
N ALA A 40 -8.27 1.54 9.60
CA ALA A 40 -7.87 1.58 8.18
C ALA A 40 -7.16 2.90 7.83
N MET A 41 -7.65 4.04 8.30
CA MET A 41 -7.02 5.35 8.11
C MET A 41 -5.68 5.45 8.84
N SER A 42 -5.55 4.82 10.01
CA SER A 42 -4.26 4.69 10.70
C SER A 42 -3.24 3.92 9.86
N LEU A 43 -3.65 2.79 9.28
CA LEU A 43 -2.83 1.96 8.38
C LEU A 43 -2.45 2.71 7.10
N VAL A 44 -3.38 3.46 6.48
CA VAL A 44 -3.10 4.32 5.32
C VAL A 44 -2.06 5.39 5.67
N CYS A 45 -2.16 6.01 6.84
CA CYS A 45 -1.14 6.96 7.30
C CYS A 45 0.23 6.29 7.48
N LEU A 46 0.29 5.07 8.01
CA LEU A 46 1.55 4.32 8.11
C LEU A 46 2.10 3.93 6.74
N ALA A 47 1.25 3.55 5.79
CA ALA A 47 1.65 3.29 4.41
C ALA A 47 2.32 4.52 3.78
N GLU A 48 1.72 5.70 3.91
CA GLU A 48 2.30 6.96 3.43
C GLU A 48 3.60 7.33 4.17
N ALA A 49 3.67 7.13 5.50
CA ALA A 49 4.90 7.34 6.26
C ALA A 49 6.05 6.41 5.80
N GLN A 50 5.72 5.15 5.52
CA GLN A 50 6.65 4.17 4.98
C GLN A 50 7.09 4.58 3.57
N ALA A 51 6.16 5.01 2.69
CA ALA A 51 6.47 5.45 1.33
C ALA A 51 7.45 6.64 1.30
N VAL A 52 7.29 7.61 2.21
CA VAL A 52 8.26 8.71 2.38
C VAL A 52 9.63 8.18 2.79
N THR A 53 9.67 7.20 3.69
CA THR A 53 10.92 6.58 4.14
C THR A 53 11.59 5.80 3.01
N VAL A 54 10.80 5.11 2.17
CA VAL A 54 11.33 4.41 0.99
C VAL A 54 11.96 5.39 0.02
N ARG A 55 11.30 6.51 -0.30
CA ARG A 55 11.87 7.55 -1.17
C ARG A 55 13.21 8.06 -0.65
N LYS A 56 13.33 8.20 0.67
CA LYS A 56 14.61 8.60 1.27
C LYS A 56 15.68 7.50 1.14
N ALA A 57 15.30 6.24 1.28
CA ALA A 57 16.21 5.10 1.08
C ALA A 57 16.70 4.99 -0.36
N GLU A 58 15.82 5.21 -1.35
CA GLU A 58 16.17 5.28 -2.78
C GLU A 58 17.22 6.37 -3.06
N GLN A 59 17.05 7.56 -2.48
CA GLN A 59 18.01 8.66 -2.62
C GLN A 59 19.38 8.39 -1.98
N ASN A 60 19.40 7.62 -0.88
CA ASN A 60 20.62 7.31 -0.15
C ASN A 60 21.40 6.12 -0.74
N MET A 61 21.10 5.69 -1.98
CA MET A 61 21.74 4.55 -2.65
C MET A 61 21.68 3.25 -1.84
N THR A 62 20.57 3.05 -1.12
CA THR A 62 20.33 1.80 -0.38
C THR A 62 20.18 0.63 -1.35
N SER A 63 20.63 -0.57 -0.97
CA SER A 63 20.54 -1.78 -1.82
C SER A 63 19.11 -2.03 -2.35
N GLY A 64 18.97 -2.43 -3.62
CA GLY A 64 17.68 -2.70 -4.26
C GLY A 64 16.82 -3.73 -3.51
N SER A 65 17.44 -4.78 -2.96
CA SER A 65 16.75 -5.78 -2.12
C SER A 65 16.11 -5.15 -0.87
N LEU A 66 16.84 -4.32 -0.12
CA LEU A 66 16.27 -3.63 1.05
C LEU A 66 15.15 -2.65 0.66
N VAL A 67 15.34 -1.86 -0.42
CA VAL A 67 14.30 -0.95 -0.92
C VAL A 67 13.05 -1.73 -1.35
N ALA A 68 13.21 -2.90 -1.97
CA ALA A 68 12.11 -3.79 -2.31
C ALA A 68 11.33 -4.20 -1.04
N LYS A 69 12.01 -4.67 0.02
CA LYS A 69 11.36 -5.03 1.29
C LYS A 69 10.60 -3.85 1.90
N LEU A 70 11.14 -2.63 1.79
CA LEU A 70 10.47 -1.43 2.29
C LEU A 70 9.22 -1.07 1.48
N HIS A 71 9.26 -1.19 0.14
CA HIS A 71 8.08 -1.03 -0.71
C HIS A 71 7.01 -2.07 -0.39
N TYR A 72 7.39 -3.33 -0.20
CA TYR A 72 6.41 -4.36 0.15
C TYR A 72 5.81 -4.14 1.55
N GLY A 73 6.57 -3.51 2.47
CA GLY A 73 6.00 -3.01 3.73
C GLY A 73 4.86 -2.00 3.55
N VAL A 74 4.88 -1.18 2.49
CA VAL A 74 3.76 -0.29 2.13
C VAL A 74 2.55 -1.10 1.66
N VAL A 75 2.78 -2.09 0.80
CA VAL A 75 1.74 -3.03 0.30
C VAL A 75 1.04 -3.69 1.47
N MET A 76 1.80 -4.24 2.43
CA MET A 76 1.24 -4.89 3.61
C MET A 76 0.35 -3.98 4.45
N PHE A 77 0.66 -2.68 4.60
CA PHE A 77 -0.21 -1.75 5.31
C PHE A 77 -1.51 -1.49 4.54
N LEU A 78 -1.43 -1.32 3.22
CA LEU A 78 -2.59 -1.02 2.38
C LEU A 78 -3.51 -2.24 2.22
N GLU A 79 -2.96 -3.43 2.04
CA GLU A 79 -3.74 -4.68 1.96
C GLU A 79 -4.42 -4.97 3.29
N GLU A 80 -3.75 -4.73 4.42
CA GLU A 80 -4.37 -4.86 5.75
C GLU A 80 -5.55 -3.89 5.91
N ALA A 81 -5.41 -2.63 5.47
CA ALA A 81 -6.50 -1.65 5.49
C ALA A 81 -7.68 -2.06 4.58
N ILE A 82 -7.38 -2.52 3.36
CA ILE A 82 -8.41 -2.98 2.41
C ILE A 82 -9.16 -4.20 2.96
N ASN A 83 -8.43 -5.21 3.44
CA ASN A 83 -9.01 -6.44 3.97
C ASN A 83 -9.87 -6.15 5.21
N LEU A 84 -9.41 -5.25 6.09
CA LEU A 84 -10.17 -4.83 7.27
C LEU A 84 -11.52 -4.21 6.88
N LEU A 85 -11.52 -3.32 5.89
CA LEU A 85 -12.74 -2.66 5.43
C LEU A 85 -13.67 -3.63 4.70
N GLN A 86 -13.13 -4.55 3.89
CA GLN A 86 -13.90 -5.56 3.17
C GLN A 86 -14.52 -6.63 4.08
N ALA A 87 -13.87 -6.93 5.21
CA ALA A 87 -14.42 -7.84 6.21
C ALA A 87 -15.63 -7.24 6.95
N SER A 88 -15.79 -5.91 6.91
CA SER A 88 -16.97 -5.23 7.42
C SER A 88 -18.03 -5.10 6.33
N SER A 89 -19.25 -5.59 6.59
CA SER A 89 -20.30 -5.71 5.57
C SER A 89 -20.77 -4.38 4.97
N THR A 90 -20.60 -3.26 5.68
CA THR A 90 -21.07 -1.93 5.25
C THR A 90 -19.91 -0.96 4.97
N ASP A 91 -18.80 -1.03 5.73
CA ASP A 91 -17.75 -0.01 5.63
C ASP A 91 -17.13 0.07 4.23
N TRP A 92 -16.78 -1.06 3.60
CA TRP A 92 -16.21 -1.02 2.25
C TRP A 92 -17.20 -0.51 1.21
N ILE A 93 -18.50 -0.66 1.41
CA ILE A 93 -19.50 -0.18 0.46
C ILE A 93 -19.60 1.34 0.56
N ASP A 94 -19.66 1.86 1.78
CA ASP A 94 -20.00 3.25 2.08
C ASP A 94 -18.82 4.24 1.92
N ILE A 95 -17.58 3.76 1.80
CA ILE A 95 -16.46 4.66 1.49
C ILE A 95 -16.48 5.16 0.04
N SER A 96 -15.91 6.34 -0.16
CA SER A 96 -15.75 6.92 -1.51
C SER A 96 -14.92 6.01 -2.44
N ASP A 97 -15.35 5.92 -3.70
CA ASP A 97 -14.60 5.21 -4.76
C ASP A 97 -13.19 5.79 -4.95
N LYS A 98 -13.00 7.10 -4.70
CA LYS A 98 -11.68 7.74 -4.72
C LYS A 98 -10.72 7.12 -3.70
N LEU A 99 -11.19 6.84 -2.48
CA LEU A 99 -10.38 6.20 -1.44
C LEU A 99 -10.09 4.73 -1.79
N LYS A 100 -11.09 3.97 -2.27
CA LYS A 100 -10.91 2.59 -2.75
C LYS A 100 -9.82 2.50 -3.82
N ARG A 101 -9.92 3.38 -4.82
CA ARG A 101 -8.95 3.49 -5.92
C ARG A 101 -7.57 3.92 -5.43
N PHE A 102 -7.51 4.87 -4.50
CA PHE A 102 -6.24 5.29 -3.90
C PHE A 102 -5.52 4.12 -3.23
N MET A 103 -6.18 3.39 -2.32
CA MET A 103 -5.55 2.27 -1.60
C MET A 103 -5.12 1.16 -2.55
N THR A 104 -6.02 0.77 -3.47
CA THR A 104 -5.76 -0.32 -4.42
C THR A 104 -4.64 0.03 -5.39
N ALA A 105 -4.69 1.20 -6.03
CA ALA A 105 -3.67 1.60 -6.99
C ALA A 105 -2.32 1.87 -6.32
N SER A 106 -2.30 2.41 -5.10
CA SER A 106 -1.06 2.62 -4.35
C SER A 106 -0.43 1.29 -3.93
N SER A 107 -1.24 0.31 -3.53
CA SER A 107 -0.76 -1.05 -3.24
C SER A 107 -0.10 -1.67 -4.48
N VAL A 108 -0.80 -1.65 -5.61
CA VAL A 108 -0.28 -2.19 -6.88
C VAL A 108 0.96 -1.43 -7.36
N LEU A 109 1.02 -0.11 -7.18
CA LEU A 109 2.19 0.70 -7.52
C LEU A 109 3.43 0.26 -6.73
N HIS A 110 3.28 0.08 -5.42
CA HIS A 110 4.37 -0.34 -4.55
C HIS A 110 4.76 -1.81 -4.76
N GLU A 111 3.80 -2.68 -5.07
CA GLU A 111 4.05 -4.06 -5.49
C GLU A 111 4.86 -4.09 -6.81
N ALA A 112 4.52 -3.22 -7.78
CA ALA A 112 5.23 -3.09 -9.05
C ALA A 112 6.69 -2.67 -8.85
N ARG A 113 6.95 -1.63 -8.06
CA ARG A 113 8.31 -1.18 -7.73
C ARG A 113 9.13 -2.26 -7.04
N CYS A 114 8.53 -2.90 -6.05
CA CYS A 114 9.14 -4.00 -5.33
C CYS A 114 9.54 -5.14 -6.28
N ARG A 115 8.61 -5.60 -7.13
CA ARG A 115 8.86 -6.68 -8.07
C ARG A 115 9.88 -6.33 -9.14
N ARG A 116 9.94 -5.07 -9.61
CA ARG A 116 10.99 -4.61 -10.53
C ARG A 116 12.38 -4.69 -9.92
N LEU A 117 12.52 -4.25 -8.66
CA LEU A 117 13.79 -4.34 -7.94
C LEU A 117 14.25 -5.80 -7.80
N ILE A 118 13.33 -6.72 -7.47
CA ILE A 118 13.66 -8.15 -7.36
C ILE A 118 13.96 -8.76 -8.74
N ALA A 119 13.18 -8.42 -9.76
CA ALA A 119 13.44 -8.87 -11.12
C ALA A 119 14.84 -8.41 -11.59
N GLU A 120 15.27 -7.20 -11.23
CA GLU A 120 16.62 -6.72 -11.52
C GLU A 120 17.70 -7.58 -10.83
N GLU A 121 17.48 -8.05 -9.61
CA GLU A 121 18.42 -8.98 -8.95
C GLU A 121 18.50 -10.34 -9.68
N PHE A 122 17.37 -10.87 -10.17
CA PHE A 122 17.37 -12.10 -10.98
C PHE A 122 18.03 -11.90 -12.35
N LYS A 123 17.87 -10.72 -12.96
CA LYS A 123 18.58 -10.38 -14.21
C LYS A 123 20.10 -10.39 -14.03
N LYS A 124 20.61 -9.90 -12.89
CA LYS A 124 22.06 -9.89 -12.59
C LYS A 124 22.68 -11.28 -12.51
N ILE A 125 21.88 -12.29 -12.15
CA ILE A 125 22.29 -13.69 -12.12
C ILE A 125 21.74 -14.47 -13.32
N GLU A 126 21.40 -13.76 -14.40
CA GLU A 126 20.99 -14.30 -15.71
C GLU A 126 19.72 -15.16 -15.69
N ARG A 127 18.94 -15.08 -14.62
CA ARG A 127 17.67 -15.80 -14.43
C ARG A 127 16.48 -15.04 -15.00
N LEU A 128 16.51 -14.83 -16.32
CA LEU A 128 15.54 -13.98 -17.03
C LEU A 128 14.13 -14.56 -17.07
N GLY A 129 13.96 -15.90 -17.07
CA GLY A 129 12.66 -16.53 -16.98
C GLY A 129 11.96 -16.23 -15.65
N MET A 130 12.72 -16.27 -14.55
CA MET A 130 12.22 -15.88 -13.23
C MET A 130 11.86 -14.39 -13.17
N ALA A 131 12.76 -13.52 -13.68
CA ALA A 131 12.51 -12.08 -13.75
C ALA A 131 11.22 -11.76 -14.54
N ALA A 132 11.04 -12.38 -15.71
CA ALA A 132 9.84 -12.22 -16.52
C ALA A 132 8.58 -12.71 -15.80
N GLY A 133 8.62 -13.88 -15.15
CA GLY A 133 7.49 -14.41 -14.39
C GLY A 133 7.03 -13.49 -13.24
N ILE A 134 7.98 -12.94 -12.48
CA ILE A 134 7.75 -11.97 -11.41
C ILE A 134 7.05 -10.72 -11.95
N LEU A 135 7.56 -10.14 -13.05
CA LEU A 135 7.02 -8.93 -13.65
C LEU A 135 5.62 -9.16 -14.26
N ARG A 136 5.39 -10.31 -14.89
CA ARG A 136 4.11 -10.67 -15.51
C ARG A 136 2.98 -10.78 -14.49
N LEU A 137 3.27 -11.25 -13.27
CA LEU A 137 2.28 -11.35 -12.19
C LEU A 137 1.71 -9.98 -11.81
N VAL A 138 2.58 -8.98 -11.61
CA VAL A 138 2.13 -7.63 -11.25
C VAL A 138 1.56 -6.86 -12.44
N SER A 139 2.06 -7.08 -13.66
CA SER A 139 1.52 -6.42 -14.85
C SER A 139 0.01 -6.71 -15.01
N ARG A 140 -0.42 -7.97 -14.81
CA ARG A 140 -1.84 -8.35 -14.83
C ARG A 140 -2.67 -7.60 -13.78
N LYS A 141 -2.18 -7.49 -12.54
CA LYS A 141 -2.85 -6.70 -11.49
C LYS A 141 -2.92 -5.21 -11.85
N ALA A 142 -1.82 -4.66 -12.38
CA ALA A 142 -1.71 -3.25 -12.77
C ALA A 142 -2.67 -2.85 -13.87
N HIS A 143 -2.97 -3.74 -14.83
CA HIS A 143 -3.95 -3.49 -15.88
C HIS A 143 -5.38 -3.32 -15.35
N LEU A 144 -5.71 -3.92 -14.20
CA LEU A 144 -7.03 -3.83 -13.58
C LEU A 144 -7.16 -2.62 -12.64
N ALA A 145 -6.03 -2.14 -12.11
CA ALA A 145 -5.99 -1.03 -11.18
C ALA A 145 -6.29 0.31 -11.86
N LYS A 146 -7.18 1.10 -11.26
CA LYS A 146 -7.54 2.43 -11.73
C LYS A 146 -7.13 3.46 -10.68
N PRO A 147 -6.02 4.21 -10.88
CA PRO A 147 -5.62 5.24 -9.94
C PRO A 147 -6.68 6.35 -9.83
N PRO A 148 -6.80 7.02 -8.67
CA PRO A 148 -7.80 8.05 -8.47
C PRO A 148 -7.48 9.31 -9.30
N GLY A 149 -8.52 9.86 -9.95
CA GLY A 149 -8.53 11.19 -10.56
C GLY A 149 -7.68 11.39 -11.82
N ASP A 150 -7.65 12.64 -12.24
CA ASP A 150 -7.00 13.23 -13.41
C ASP A 150 -5.93 14.20 -12.93
N GLY A 151 -4.68 13.73 -12.87
CA GLY A 151 -3.55 14.51 -12.37
C GLY A 151 -2.27 13.68 -12.18
N THR A 152 -1.40 14.16 -11.29
CA THR A 152 -0.06 13.62 -11.02
C THR A 152 -0.04 12.15 -10.60
N SER A 153 -1.04 11.69 -9.83
CA SER A 153 -1.11 10.28 -9.38
C SER A 153 -1.24 9.30 -10.55
N LYS A 154 -2.11 9.62 -11.52
CA LYS A 154 -2.28 8.82 -12.74
C LYS A 154 -1.02 8.82 -13.61
N LEU A 155 -0.30 9.95 -13.67
CA LEU A 155 0.98 10.04 -14.38
C LEU A 155 2.06 9.19 -13.73
N VAL A 156 2.22 9.26 -12.40
CA VAL A 156 3.19 8.44 -11.65
C VAL A 156 2.88 6.95 -11.82
N PHE A 157 1.60 6.57 -11.70
CA PHE A 157 1.18 5.19 -11.92
C PHE A 157 1.48 4.74 -13.34
N LYS A 158 1.07 5.51 -14.35
CA LYS A 158 1.33 5.17 -15.76
C LYS A 158 2.82 5.03 -16.05
N ALA A 159 3.64 5.95 -15.57
CA ALA A 159 5.09 5.92 -15.76
C ALA A 159 5.71 4.63 -15.17
N GLU A 160 5.30 4.25 -13.96
CA GLU A 160 5.76 3.02 -13.31
C GLU A 160 5.36 1.77 -14.10
N ILE A 161 4.09 1.67 -14.51
CA ILE A 161 3.59 0.51 -15.27
C ILE A 161 4.23 0.44 -16.66
N THR A 162 4.53 1.58 -17.26
CA THR A 162 5.23 1.63 -18.56
C THR A 162 6.64 1.06 -18.42
N ALA A 163 7.38 1.51 -17.41
CA ALA A 163 8.73 1.03 -17.16
C ALA A 163 8.77 -0.44 -16.70
N LEU A 164 7.75 -0.89 -15.98
CA LEU A 164 7.55 -2.31 -15.66
C LEU A 164 7.37 -3.17 -16.93
N ASN A 165 6.46 -2.76 -17.81
CA ASN A 165 6.16 -3.50 -19.05
C ASN A 165 7.34 -3.46 -20.03
N GLU A 166 8.11 -2.37 -20.06
CA GLU A 166 9.33 -2.30 -20.85
C GLU A 166 10.38 -3.31 -20.35
N MET A 167 10.59 -3.39 -19.04
CA MET A 167 11.49 -4.38 -18.44
C MET A 167 11.02 -5.81 -18.72
N LEU A 168 9.72 -6.08 -18.57
CA LEU A 168 9.11 -7.38 -18.88
C LEU A 168 9.40 -7.78 -20.33
N ARG A 169 9.12 -6.88 -21.29
CA ARG A 169 9.36 -7.12 -22.72
C ARG A 169 10.81 -7.45 -23.02
N LYS A 170 11.77 -6.75 -22.39
CA LYS A 170 13.21 -7.03 -22.55
C LYS A 170 13.56 -8.42 -22.00
N CYS A 171 13.09 -8.74 -20.80
CA CYS A 171 13.33 -10.05 -20.19
C CYS A 171 12.75 -11.19 -21.03
N GLU A 172 11.52 -11.05 -21.52
CA GLU A 172 10.87 -12.04 -22.37
C GLU A 172 11.63 -12.21 -23.70
N HIS A 173 12.00 -11.11 -24.35
CA HIS A 173 12.73 -11.17 -25.62
C HIS A 173 14.11 -11.84 -25.48
N GLU A 174 14.89 -11.45 -24.47
CA GLU A 174 16.21 -12.04 -24.20
C GLU A 174 16.08 -13.51 -23.78
N ASN A 175 15.08 -13.83 -22.95
CA ASN A 175 14.84 -15.21 -22.53
C ASN A 175 14.42 -16.10 -23.72
N ASP A 176 13.55 -15.63 -24.61
CA ASP A 176 13.08 -16.43 -25.74
C ASP A 176 14.20 -16.71 -26.76
N PHE A 177 15.11 -15.75 -26.95
CA PHE A 177 16.17 -15.84 -27.97
C PHE A 177 17.46 -16.49 -27.45
N ILE A 178 17.90 -16.16 -26.23
CA ILE A 178 19.22 -16.52 -25.70
C ILE A 178 19.12 -17.68 -24.69
N TRP A 179 18.32 -17.50 -23.63
CA TRP A 179 18.40 -18.36 -22.44
C TRP A 179 17.46 -19.57 -22.46
N ARG A 180 16.28 -19.38 -23.04
CA ARG A 180 15.18 -20.35 -23.13
C ARG A 180 14.78 -20.93 -21.77
N GLU A 181 14.86 -20.14 -20.70
CA GLU A 181 14.39 -20.60 -19.40
C GLU A 181 12.88 -20.75 -19.40
N LYS A 182 12.38 -21.81 -18.75
CA LYS A 182 10.96 -21.98 -18.48
C LYS A 182 10.50 -20.87 -17.52
N LEU A 183 9.37 -20.25 -17.83
CA LEU A 183 8.73 -19.30 -16.93
C LEU A 183 8.26 -19.99 -15.65
N PRO A 184 8.43 -19.36 -14.47
CA PRO A 184 8.00 -19.94 -13.21
C PRO A 184 6.48 -20.04 -13.15
N GLN A 185 5.99 -21.12 -12.54
CA GLN A 185 4.62 -21.26 -12.08
C GLN A 185 4.36 -20.31 -10.89
N PRO A 186 3.10 -19.98 -10.58
CA PRO A 186 2.78 -19.05 -9.49
C PRO A 186 3.35 -19.44 -8.12
N ASP A 187 3.46 -20.73 -7.84
CA ASP A 187 4.04 -21.33 -6.63
C ASP A 187 5.58 -21.31 -6.60
N GLU A 188 6.21 -21.21 -7.77
CA GLU A 188 7.67 -21.09 -7.91
C GLU A 188 8.15 -19.64 -7.75
N ILE A 189 7.24 -18.66 -7.79
CA ILE A 189 7.55 -17.24 -7.60
C ILE A 189 7.89 -17.00 -6.11
N PRO A 190 9.06 -16.40 -5.80
CA PRO A 190 9.44 -16.12 -4.42
C PRO A 190 8.37 -15.32 -3.68
N LEU A 191 8.05 -15.76 -2.46
CA LEU A 191 7.20 -14.99 -1.58
C LEU A 191 7.90 -13.68 -1.22
N MET A 192 7.14 -12.60 -1.28
CA MET A 192 7.65 -11.27 -1.03
C MET A 192 7.76 -11.04 0.48
N GLU A 193 8.96 -10.73 0.97
CA GLU A 193 9.18 -10.37 2.37
C GLU A 193 9.11 -8.85 2.56
N GLY A 194 8.12 -8.37 3.31
CA GLY A 194 7.97 -6.95 3.60
C GLY A 194 8.56 -6.56 4.94
N LYS A 195 9.04 -5.32 5.05
CA LYS A 195 9.51 -4.75 6.32
C LYS A 195 8.80 -3.45 6.65
N LYS A 196 7.86 -3.51 7.60
CA LYS A 196 7.21 -2.34 8.21
C LYS A 196 8.19 -1.72 9.24
N ILE A 197 8.70 -0.52 8.97
CA ILE A 197 9.67 0.15 9.86
C ILE A 197 9.12 1.40 10.53
N VAL A 198 7.92 1.83 10.13
CA VAL A 198 7.22 2.96 10.74
C VAL A 198 6.18 2.47 11.71
N SER A 199 6.00 3.22 12.79
CA SER A 199 4.98 3.00 13.81
C SER A 199 4.22 4.29 14.10
N ALA A 200 2.99 4.14 14.60
CA ALA A 200 2.19 5.25 15.09
C ALA A 200 2.93 5.96 16.22
N ILE A 201 2.85 7.29 16.27
CA ILE A 201 3.29 8.07 17.44
C ILE A 201 2.08 8.15 18.36
N PRO A 202 2.12 7.60 19.59
CA PRO A 202 0.96 7.60 20.49
C PRO A 202 0.38 9.01 20.65
N TYR A 203 -0.93 9.13 20.44
CA TYR A 203 -1.64 10.36 20.74
C TYR A 203 -2.01 10.38 22.22
N LYS A 204 -1.87 11.55 22.84
CA LYS A 204 -2.37 11.82 24.19
C LYS A 204 -3.24 13.08 24.10
N ALA A 205 -4.50 12.96 24.50
CA ALA A 205 -5.37 14.12 24.63
C ALA A 205 -4.76 15.09 25.65
N SER A 206 -4.76 16.38 25.35
CA SER A 206 -4.18 17.41 26.21
C SER A 206 -5.00 17.70 27.47
N GLY A 207 -6.16 17.06 27.65
CA GLY A 207 -7.08 17.32 28.76
C GLY A 207 -7.76 18.70 28.72
N LEU A 208 -7.38 19.56 27.78
CA LEU A 208 -8.00 20.86 27.51
C LEU A 208 -9.32 20.71 26.72
N TRP A 209 -10.17 19.79 27.15
CA TRP A 209 -11.57 19.79 26.73
C TRP A 209 -12.19 21.05 27.35
N ARG A 210 -12.12 22.18 26.64
CA ARG A 210 -13.03 23.29 26.92
C ARG A 210 -14.42 22.67 26.82
N GLU A 211 -15.20 22.76 27.90
CA GLU A 211 -16.61 22.38 27.92
C GLU A 211 -17.25 22.96 26.65
N LEU A 212 -17.54 22.09 25.69
CA LEU A 212 -18.38 22.44 24.56
C LEU A 212 -19.78 22.50 25.15
N ILE A 213 -20.12 23.67 25.69
CA ILE A 213 -21.50 23.99 26.09
C ILE A 213 -22.29 24.07 24.79
N PHE A 214 -22.97 22.98 24.45
CA PHE A 214 -24.01 23.01 23.44
C PHE A 214 -25.19 23.75 24.09
N VAL A 215 -25.31 25.04 23.77
CA VAL A 215 -26.53 25.79 24.06
C VAL A 215 -27.59 25.24 23.10
N VAL A 216 -28.59 24.56 23.69
CA VAL A 216 -29.77 24.03 23.00
C VAL A 216 -30.67 25.17 22.56
#